data_AF-A0A2B4SXZ0-F1
#
_entry.id   AF-A0A2B4SXZ0-F1
#
_cell.length_a   1.000
_cell.length_b   1.000
_cell.length_c   1.000
_cell.angle_alpha   90.00
_cell.angle_beta   90.00
_cell.angle_gamma   90.00
#
_symmetry.space_group_name_H-M   'P 1'
#
loop_
_entity.id
_entity.type
_entity.pdbx_description
1 polymer ?
#
loop_
_entity_poly.entity_id
_entity_poly.type
_entity_poly.pdbx_seq_one_letter_code
_entity_poly.pdbx_strand_id
1 'polypeptide(L)'
;MAIFMKWHPASPSSPIFSRKFLVATVVLIIFIVYVSNLGKMMSVTDDKAYIQYRTGMGKTEKFSTTPDTCQPKEHVLFLKTHKTGSSTITNILNRYGDFHNLTFALPQDGFFNFFWPLSFESTFAADLKGKTPNIFSNHARWNRKSMTELMGPNAVFITILRNPVSQFESTFSYMEFAQLLGMTASKNPLATFFVDPTNTLAKLSDLSESGSVFPYLNLLKNGQFFDLGLEKEKYFTDEKIKEAINEINESFPLVLLMEYFDESLILLARELCWDNRDVVYFKLNQRKSSDANTNISNELAHKIRQWNRADMLLYDYFNRTFWKKVEKFGNMFWINVHSLKNYNKMLEEECLLPGEYFAKA
;
A
#
# COMPACT_ATOMS: atom_id res chain seq x y z
N MET A 1 38.59 -41.37 -10.21
CA MET A 1 39.95 -41.35 -9.62
C MET A 1 39.79 -40.89 -8.17
N ALA A 2 39.76 -41.81 -7.20
CA ALA A 2 39.51 -41.49 -5.79
C ALA A 2 40.84 -41.34 -5.05
N ILE A 3 41.07 -40.18 -4.43
CA ILE A 3 42.24 -39.91 -3.60
C ILE A 3 41.93 -40.41 -2.19
N PHE A 4 42.59 -41.48 -1.75
CA PHE A 4 42.59 -41.90 -0.35
C PHE A 4 43.71 -41.16 0.40
N MET A 5 43.36 -40.23 1.28
CA MET A 5 44.32 -39.64 2.23
C MET A 5 44.39 -40.53 3.49
N LYS A 6 45.53 -41.19 3.68
CA LYS A 6 45.88 -41.92 4.91
C LYS A 6 46.34 -40.90 5.96
N TRP A 7 45.66 -40.81 7.09
CA TRP A 7 46.05 -39.92 8.20
C TRP A 7 47.02 -40.62 9.15
N HIS A 8 48.12 -39.95 9.51
CA HIS A 8 49.03 -40.38 10.57
C HIS A 8 48.47 -40.05 11.97
N PRO A 9 48.65 -40.93 12.97
CA PRO A 9 48.26 -40.66 14.35
C PRO A 9 49.19 -39.61 14.96
N ALA A 10 48.63 -38.49 15.45
CA ALA A 10 49.36 -37.47 16.19
C ALA A 10 49.24 -37.71 17.70
N SER A 11 50.34 -37.49 18.43
CA SER A 11 50.41 -37.63 19.89
C SER A 11 49.42 -36.69 20.61
N PRO A 12 48.81 -37.11 21.74
CA PRO A 12 47.81 -36.34 22.50
C PRO A 12 48.29 -34.98 23.03
N SER A 13 49.61 -34.74 23.08
CA SER A 13 50.20 -33.50 23.60
C SER A 13 50.51 -32.43 22.53
N SER A 14 50.10 -32.64 21.27
CA SER A 14 50.35 -31.65 20.20
C SER A 14 49.27 -30.55 20.15
N PRO A 15 49.63 -29.27 19.88
CA PRO A 15 48.66 -28.17 19.74
C PRO A 15 47.68 -28.33 18.56
N ILE A 16 47.97 -29.28 17.67
CA ILE A 16 47.10 -29.67 16.56
C ILE A 16 45.97 -30.59 17.06
N PHE A 17 46.22 -31.41 18.08
CA PHE A 17 45.21 -32.29 18.69
C PHE A 17 44.14 -31.48 19.43
N SER A 18 44.53 -30.42 20.17
CA SER A 18 43.58 -29.54 20.87
C SER A 18 42.70 -28.73 19.90
N ARG A 19 43.24 -28.26 18.77
CA ARG A 19 42.45 -27.60 17.72
C ARG A 19 41.49 -28.57 17.02
N LYS A 20 41.90 -29.81 16.77
CA LYS A 20 41.01 -30.84 16.20
C LYS A 20 39.90 -31.23 17.17
N PHE A 21 40.20 -31.30 18.46
CA PHE A 21 39.18 -31.56 19.50
C PHE A 21 38.20 -30.39 19.62
N LEU A 22 38.67 -29.15 19.57
CA LEU A 22 37.83 -27.96 19.55
C LEU A 22 36.90 -27.94 18.33
N VAL A 23 37.43 -28.20 17.13
CA VAL A 23 36.63 -28.25 15.89
C VAL A 23 35.62 -29.39 15.94
N ALA A 24 36.01 -30.58 16.41
CA ALA A 24 35.08 -31.70 16.58
C ALA A 24 33.97 -31.39 17.59
N THR A 25 34.29 -30.67 18.68
CA THR A 25 33.32 -30.24 19.70
C THR A 25 32.35 -29.20 19.14
N VAL A 26 32.84 -28.23 18.37
CA VAL A 26 31.99 -27.21 17.71
C VAL A 26 31.09 -27.84 16.66
N VAL A 27 31.60 -28.75 15.83
CA VAL A 27 30.79 -29.48 14.84
C VAL A 27 29.73 -30.36 15.52
N LEU A 28 30.08 -31.01 16.64
CA LEU A 28 29.12 -31.80 17.42
C LEU A 28 28.03 -30.91 18.03
N ILE A 29 28.37 -29.73 18.55
CA ILE A 29 27.39 -28.76 19.07
C ILE A 29 26.48 -28.25 17.94
N ILE A 30 27.03 -27.88 16.78
CA ILE A 30 26.23 -27.47 15.62
C ILE A 30 25.32 -28.60 15.16
N PHE A 31 25.81 -29.84 15.12
CA PHE A 31 25.01 -31.01 14.75
C PHE A 31 23.92 -31.29 15.79
N ILE A 32 24.20 -31.18 17.08
CA ILE A 32 23.18 -31.33 18.15
C ILE A 32 22.14 -30.22 18.04
N VAL A 33 22.52 -28.96 17.82
CA VAL A 33 21.58 -27.85 17.62
C VAL A 33 20.75 -28.06 16.36
N TYR A 34 21.36 -28.52 15.27
CA TYR A 34 20.69 -28.82 14.00
C TYR A 34 19.70 -29.99 14.14
N VAL A 35 20.07 -31.09 14.80
CA VAL A 35 19.19 -32.24 15.05
C VAL A 35 18.08 -31.89 16.06
N SER A 36 18.38 -31.08 17.08
CA SER A 36 17.38 -30.57 18.04
C SER A 36 16.35 -29.65 17.35
N ASN A 37 16.77 -28.90 16.34
CA ASN A 37 15.88 -28.07 15.53
C ASN A 37 15.15 -28.88 14.43
N LEU A 38 15.74 -29.96 13.92
CA LEU A 38 15.05 -30.92 13.04
C LEU A 38 13.91 -31.65 13.79
N GLY A 39 14.11 -31.97 15.08
CA GLY A 39 13.05 -32.48 15.95
C GLY A 39 11.89 -31.50 16.18
N LYS A 40 12.08 -30.20 15.87
CA LYS A 40 11.03 -29.17 15.84
C LYS A 40 10.43 -28.94 14.44
N MET A 41 10.97 -29.56 13.39
CA MET A 41 10.49 -29.42 12.00
C MET A 41 9.87 -30.70 11.41
N MET A 42 9.56 -31.71 12.22
CA MET A 42 8.81 -32.88 11.78
C MET A 42 7.66 -33.22 12.74
N SER A 43 6.56 -32.47 12.60
CA SER A 43 5.20 -32.99 12.68
C SER A 43 4.24 -32.05 11.94
N VAL A 44 4.37 -31.98 10.62
CA VAL A 44 3.26 -31.54 9.77
C VAL A 44 2.62 -32.81 9.23
N THR A 45 1.82 -33.44 10.08
CA THR A 45 0.83 -34.42 9.65
C THR A 45 -0.38 -33.66 9.17
N ASP A 46 -0.81 -34.06 7.98
CA ASP A 46 -1.99 -33.69 7.23
C ASP A 46 -3.24 -33.62 8.12
N ASP A 47 -3.59 -32.41 8.55
CA ASP A 47 -4.93 -32.05 9.01
C ASP A 47 -5.04 -30.52 8.94
N LYS A 48 -6.17 -30.03 8.42
CA LYS A 48 -6.48 -28.61 8.25
C LYS A 48 -6.55 -27.89 9.61
N ALA A 49 -5.40 -27.59 10.20
CA ALA A 49 -5.27 -26.80 11.41
C ALA A 49 -5.10 -25.33 11.04
N TYR A 50 -6.21 -24.59 11.14
CA TYR A 50 -6.19 -23.14 11.24
C TYR A 50 -5.14 -22.72 12.29
N ILE A 51 -4.30 -21.74 11.95
CA ILE A 51 -3.49 -21.05 12.96
C ILE A 51 -4.45 -20.25 13.83
N GLN A 52 -4.82 -20.85 14.96
CA GLN A 52 -5.64 -20.23 15.97
C GLN A 52 -4.75 -19.30 16.81
N TYR A 53 -4.73 -18.00 16.48
CA TYR A 53 -4.22 -17.02 17.43
C TYR A 53 -5.18 -16.98 18.62
N ARG A 54 -4.73 -17.46 19.77
CA ARG A 54 -5.36 -17.14 21.07
C ARG A 54 -5.14 -15.66 21.32
N THR A 55 -6.09 -14.82 20.90
CA THR A 55 -6.24 -13.51 21.53
C THR A 55 -6.62 -13.72 22.99
N GLY A 56 -6.15 -12.84 23.87
CA GLY A 56 -6.24 -12.95 25.33
C GLY A 56 -7.63 -12.88 25.96
N MET A 57 -8.70 -13.31 25.29
CA MET A 57 -10.00 -13.55 25.91
C MET A 57 -10.65 -14.79 25.32
N GLY A 58 -10.65 -15.88 26.10
CA GLY A 58 -11.30 -17.15 25.80
C GLY A 58 -12.83 -17.08 25.76
N LYS A 59 -13.39 -16.22 24.90
CA LYS A 59 -14.81 -16.20 24.54
C LYS A 59 -14.95 -16.02 23.03
N THR A 60 -15.47 -17.04 22.37
CA THR A 60 -16.07 -16.90 21.04
C THR A 60 -17.40 -16.17 21.18
N GLU A 61 -17.36 -14.84 21.11
CA GLU A 61 -18.57 -14.07 20.83
C GLU A 61 -18.74 -13.95 19.32
N LYS A 62 -19.75 -14.65 18.78
CA LYS A 62 -20.26 -14.38 17.44
C LYS A 62 -21.03 -13.05 17.49
N PHE A 63 -20.35 -11.95 17.22
CA PHE A 63 -21.04 -10.71 16.87
C PHE A 63 -21.49 -10.81 15.41
N SER A 64 -22.73 -11.28 15.21
CA SER A 64 -23.38 -11.25 13.91
C SER A 64 -23.95 -9.86 13.67
N THR A 65 -23.25 -9.03 12.89
CA THR A 65 -23.75 -7.69 12.47
C THR A 65 -24.23 -7.64 11.02
N THR A 66 -24.76 -8.75 10.49
CA THR A 66 -25.55 -8.71 9.25
C THR A 66 -26.75 -9.64 9.34
N PRO A 67 -27.98 -9.16 9.01
CA PRO A 67 -29.03 -10.07 8.58
C PRO A 67 -28.58 -10.72 7.26
N ASP A 68 -28.53 -12.05 7.24
CA ASP A 68 -28.37 -12.99 6.11
C ASP A 68 -27.31 -12.70 5.01
N THR A 69 -26.38 -13.68 4.86
CA THR A 69 -25.75 -14.16 3.60
C THR A 69 -24.76 -13.30 2.78
N CYS A 70 -23.97 -12.37 3.34
CA CYS A 70 -22.80 -11.88 2.58
C CYS A 70 -21.59 -12.83 2.71
N GLN A 71 -20.99 -13.23 1.58
CA GLN A 71 -19.74 -14.01 1.54
C GLN A 71 -18.53 -13.07 1.41
N PRO A 72 -17.43 -13.34 2.14
CA PRO A 72 -16.19 -12.57 2.01
C PRO A 72 -15.74 -12.50 0.55
N LYS A 73 -15.42 -11.29 0.09
CA LYS A 73 -14.95 -11.04 -1.27
C LYS A 73 -13.45 -11.32 -1.35
N GLU A 74 -13.07 -12.18 -2.28
CA GLU A 74 -11.66 -12.56 -2.51
C GLU A 74 -11.07 -11.87 -3.73
N HIS A 75 -11.90 -11.39 -4.67
CA HIS A 75 -11.45 -10.67 -5.84
C HIS A 75 -11.54 -9.17 -5.61
N VAL A 76 -10.40 -8.51 -5.43
CA VAL A 76 -10.29 -7.09 -5.11
C VAL A 76 -9.23 -6.44 -5.99
N LEU A 77 -9.64 -5.41 -6.74
CA LEU A 77 -8.72 -4.49 -7.38
C LEU A 77 -8.65 -3.22 -6.57
N PHE A 78 -7.48 -2.96 -6.01
CA PHE A 78 -7.15 -1.69 -5.39
C PHE A 78 -6.23 -0.88 -6.28
N LEU A 79 -6.81 0.11 -6.94
CA LEU A 79 -6.03 1.07 -7.70
C LEU A 79 -5.43 2.11 -6.75
N LYS A 80 -4.12 2.02 -6.53
CA LYS A 80 -3.39 2.98 -5.71
C LYS A 80 -3.33 4.34 -6.38
N THR A 81 -3.61 5.39 -5.61
CA THR A 81 -3.16 6.74 -5.93
C THR A 81 -1.91 7.10 -5.12
N HIS A 82 -1.09 8.02 -5.63
CA HIS A 82 0.14 8.43 -4.98
C HIS A 82 -0.11 9.32 -3.76
N LYS A 83 0.61 9.02 -2.67
CA LYS A 83 0.67 9.83 -1.43
C LYS A 83 -0.65 9.99 -0.66
N THR A 84 -1.48 8.95 -0.75
CA THR A 84 -2.81 8.86 -0.14
C THR A 84 -2.90 7.79 0.95
N GLY A 85 -1.77 7.31 1.48
CA GLY A 85 -1.75 6.18 2.44
C GLY A 85 -2.00 4.82 1.79
N SER A 86 -1.98 4.75 0.46
CA SER A 86 -2.25 3.53 -0.31
C SER A 86 -1.35 2.35 0.04
N SER A 87 -0.11 2.56 0.50
CA SER A 87 0.76 1.45 0.93
C SER A 87 0.22 0.70 2.15
N THR A 88 -0.49 1.36 3.07
CA THR A 88 -1.14 0.70 4.22
C THR A 88 -2.30 -0.17 3.76
N ILE A 89 -3.11 0.31 2.82
CA ILE A 89 -4.19 -0.49 2.22
C ILE A 89 -3.61 -1.70 1.46
N THR A 90 -2.55 -1.50 0.68
CA THR A 90 -1.83 -2.60 0.02
C THR A 90 -1.37 -3.65 1.05
N ASN A 91 -0.82 -3.24 2.21
CA ASN A 91 -0.43 -4.17 3.25
C ASN A 91 -1.60 -4.99 3.81
N ILE A 92 -2.74 -4.34 4.07
CA ILE A 92 -3.97 -5.01 4.53
C ILE A 92 -4.42 -6.06 3.50
N LEU A 93 -4.52 -5.69 2.22
CA LEU A 93 -4.94 -6.60 1.15
C LEU A 93 -3.95 -7.76 0.96
N ASN A 94 -2.65 -7.49 1.06
CA ASN A 94 -1.63 -8.52 0.94
C ASN A 94 -1.66 -9.50 2.11
N ARG A 95 -1.87 -9.02 3.34
CA ARG A 95 -2.05 -9.88 4.52
C ARG A 95 -3.28 -10.77 4.40
N TYR A 96 -4.41 -10.19 3.98
CA TYR A 96 -5.63 -10.96 3.75
C TYR A 96 -5.40 -12.02 2.67
N GLY A 97 -4.83 -11.63 1.52
CA GLY A 97 -4.57 -12.56 0.43
C GLY A 97 -3.61 -13.69 0.81
N ASP A 98 -2.55 -13.40 1.58
CA ASP A 98 -1.63 -14.42 2.08
C ASP A 98 -2.32 -15.40 3.04
N PHE A 99 -3.07 -14.87 4.02
CA PHE A 99 -3.81 -15.68 4.99
C PHE A 99 -4.87 -16.60 4.34
N HIS A 100 -5.46 -16.15 3.24
CA HIS A 100 -6.49 -16.88 2.50
C HIS A 100 -5.96 -17.63 1.26
N ASN A 101 -4.63 -17.72 1.08
CA ASN A 101 -3.99 -18.40 -0.07
C ASN A 101 -4.52 -17.91 -1.44
N LEU A 102 -4.67 -16.59 -1.57
CA LEU A 102 -5.18 -15.91 -2.76
C LEU A 102 -4.06 -15.63 -3.78
N THR A 103 -4.43 -15.54 -5.05
CA THR A 103 -3.51 -15.24 -6.16
C THR A 103 -3.35 -13.73 -6.35
N PHE A 104 -2.12 -13.25 -6.46
CA PHE A 104 -1.81 -11.82 -6.66
C PHE A 104 -1.48 -11.51 -8.13
N ALA A 105 -2.00 -10.40 -8.64
CA ALA A 105 -1.45 -9.75 -9.82
C ALA A 105 -0.15 -9.03 -9.42
N LEU A 106 0.97 -9.44 -10.00
CA LEU A 106 2.29 -8.84 -9.77
C LEU A 106 2.87 -8.30 -11.08
N PRO A 107 3.70 -7.25 -11.06
CA PRO A 107 4.36 -6.75 -12.27
C PRO A 107 5.26 -7.82 -12.92
N GLN A 108 5.26 -7.89 -14.25
CA GLN A 108 6.05 -8.87 -15.00
C GLN A 108 7.56 -8.65 -14.87
N ASP A 109 7.98 -7.40 -14.75
CA ASP A 109 9.37 -6.95 -14.75
C ASP A 109 10.08 -7.10 -13.40
N GLY A 110 9.37 -7.59 -12.37
CA GLY A 110 9.89 -7.72 -11.02
C GLY A 110 10.05 -6.39 -10.27
N PHE A 111 9.61 -5.27 -10.85
CA PHE A 111 9.55 -3.99 -10.15
C PHE A 111 8.27 -3.88 -9.31
N PHE A 112 8.10 -2.75 -8.64
CA PHE A 112 7.00 -2.52 -7.69
C PHE A 112 5.73 -1.90 -8.31
N ASN A 113 5.73 -1.62 -9.62
CA ASN A 113 4.63 -0.97 -10.33
C ASN A 113 4.41 -1.61 -11.71
N PHE A 114 3.19 -1.51 -12.24
CA PHE A 114 2.81 -2.01 -13.56
C PHE A 114 3.11 -0.97 -14.65
N PHE A 115 4.40 -0.65 -14.86
CA PHE A 115 4.89 0.30 -15.86
C PHE A 115 4.22 1.69 -15.79
N TRP A 116 3.85 2.15 -14.60
CA TRP A 116 3.37 3.52 -14.42
C TRP A 116 4.48 4.49 -14.91
N PRO A 117 4.17 5.48 -15.76
CA PRO A 117 2.89 6.17 -15.92
C PRO A 117 2.07 5.72 -17.15
N LEU A 118 2.44 4.64 -17.83
CA LEU A 118 1.67 4.13 -18.95
C LEU A 118 0.28 3.66 -18.49
N SER A 119 -0.73 3.84 -19.34
CA SER A 119 -2.04 3.22 -19.13
C SER A 119 -1.86 1.72 -18.97
N PHE A 120 -2.45 1.13 -17.93
CA PHE A 120 -2.24 -0.28 -17.64
C PHE A 120 -2.66 -1.17 -18.81
N GLU A 121 -1.81 -2.14 -19.15
CA GLU A 121 -2.13 -3.22 -20.06
C GLU A 121 -1.94 -4.56 -19.34
N SER A 122 -2.74 -5.56 -19.72
CA SER A 122 -2.70 -6.88 -19.08
C SER A 122 -1.33 -7.56 -19.20
N THR A 123 -0.57 -7.24 -20.25
CA THR A 123 0.81 -7.71 -20.46
C THR A 123 1.79 -7.16 -19.42
N PHE A 124 1.43 -6.13 -18.65
CA PHE A 124 2.27 -5.61 -17.57
C PHE A 124 2.24 -6.50 -16.34
N ALA A 125 1.23 -7.36 -16.21
CA ALA A 125 1.15 -8.35 -15.15
C ALA A 125 1.93 -9.63 -15.53
N ALA A 126 2.53 -10.25 -14.53
CA ALA A 126 3.16 -11.55 -14.65
C ALA A 126 2.14 -12.59 -15.14
N ASP A 127 2.59 -13.50 -16.01
CA ASP A 127 1.73 -14.54 -16.57
C ASP A 127 1.28 -15.54 -15.48
N LEU A 128 -0.01 -15.51 -15.16
CA LEU A 128 -0.66 -16.38 -14.18
C LEU A 128 -1.09 -17.74 -14.76
N LYS A 129 -0.62 -18.12 -15.95
CA LYS A 129 -0.89 -19.41 -16.61
C LYS A 129 -2.38 -19.69 -16.75
N GLY A 130 -3.14 -18.66 -17.14
CA GLY A 130 -4.58 -18.72 -17.33
C GLY A 130 -5.43 -18.59 -16.06
N LYS A 131 -4.83 -18.32 -14.90
CA LYS A 131 -5.57 -18.01 -13.67
C LYS A 131 -5.94 -16.52 -13.60
N THR A 132 -7.14 -16.24 -13.12
CA THR A 132 -7.57 -14.89 -12.75
C THR A 132 -6.98 -14.52 -11.38
N PRO A 133 -6.34 -13.36 -11.21
CA PRO A 133 -5.88 -12.90 -9.90
C PRO A 133 -7.06 -12.59 -8.98
N ASN A 134 -6.83 -12.82 -7.69
CA ASN A 134 -7.72 -12.40 -6.62
C ASN A 134 -7.38 -10.96 -6.20
N ILE A 135 -6.11 -10.62 -6.01
CA ILE A 135 -5.71 -9.31 -5.50
C ILE A 135 -4.86 -8.55 -6.52
N PHE A 136 -5.26 -7.31 -6.82
CA PHE A 136 -4.44 -6.33 -7.54
C PHE A 136 -4.20 -5.13 -6.62
N SER A 137 -2.95 -4.84 -6.26
CA SER A 137 -2.66 -3.82 -5.24
C SER A 137 -1.33 -3.08 -5.42
N ASN A 138 -0.68 -3.17 -6.60
CA ASN A 138 0.52 -2.41 -6.96
C ASN A 138 0.19 -1.11 -7.73
N HIS A 139 1.16 -0.20 -7.85
CA HIS A 139 0.95 1.05 -8.59
C HIS A 139 0.72 0.77 -10.08
N ALA A 140 -0.34 1.36 -10.64
CA ALA A 140 -0.71 1.31 -12.05
C ALA A 140 -1.46 2.58 -12.41
N ARG A 141 -1.61 2.87 -13.70
CA ARG A 141 -2.54 3.89 -14.19
C ARG A 141 -3.82 3.21 -14.66
N TRP A 142 -4.97 3.74 -14.27
CA TRP A 142 -6.28 3.15 -14.58
C TRP A 142 -6.46 2.89 -16.08
N ASN A 143 -6.86 1.66 -16.39
CA ASN A 143 -7.42 1.28 -17.68
C ASN A 143 -8.62 0.38 -17.42
N ARG A 144 -9.84 0.93 -17.54
CA ARG A 144 -11.08 0.22 -17.21
C ARG A 144 -11.18 -1.11 -17.93
N LYS A 145 -10.86 -1.15 -19.24
CA LYS A 145 -10.98 -2.36 -20.05
C LYS A 145 -9.98 -3.42 -19.59
N SER A 146 -8.69 -3.12 -19.65
CA SER A 146 -7.63 -4.09 -19.37
C SER A 146 -7.68 -4.60 -17.92
N MET A 147 -8.05 -3.74 -16.96
CA MET A 147 -8.19 -4.15 -15.56
C MET A 147 -9.46 -4.97 -15.28
N THR A 148 -10.59 -4.65 -15.93
CA THR A 148 -11.82 -5.45 -15.80
C THR A 148 -11.64 -6.84 -16.40
N GLU A 149 -11.01 -6.92 -17.58
CA GLU A 149 -10.70 -8.19 -18.24
C GLU A 149 -9.74 -9.05 -17.39
N LEU A 150 -8.71 -8.43 -16.79
CA LEU A 150 -7.76 -9.14 -15.93
C LEU A 150 -8.44 -9.71 -14.67
N MET A 151 -9.24 -8.92 -13.97
CA MET A 151 -9.79 -9.28 -12.65
C MET A 151 -11.06 -10.13 -12.72
N GLY A 152 -11.76 -10.13 -13.86
CA GLY A 152 -13.02 -10.82 -14.04
C GLY A 152 -14.22 -10.13 -13.39
N PRO A 153 -15.45 -10.64 -13.65
CA PRO A 153 -16.70 -9.95 -13.34
C PRO A 153 -17.06 -9.88 -11.85
N ASN A 154 -16.39 -10.68 -11.00
CA ASN A 154 -16.70 -10.76 -9.57
C ASN A 154 -15.83 -9.85 -8.70
N ALA A 155 -14.88 -9.13 -9.31
CA ALA A 155 -13.95 -8.30 -8.56
C ALA A 155 -14.60 -7.01 -8.07
N VAL A 156 -14.29 -6.64 -6.83
CA VAL A 156 -14.66 -5.36 -6.23
C VAL A 156 -13.53 -4.35 -6.49
N PHE A 157 -13.89 -3.21 -7.06
CA PHE A 157 -12.94 -2.18 -7.46
C PHE A 157 -12.94 -1.07 -6.42
N ILE A 158 -11.78 -0.80 -5.85
CA ILE A 158 -11.60 0.20 -4.80
C ILE A 158 -10.41 1.10 -5.15
N THR A 159 -10.47 2.33 -4.67
CA THR A 159 -9.33 3.26 -4.71
C THR A 159 -9.36 4.14 -3.47
N ILE A 160 -8.36 4.99 -3.31
CA ILE A 160 -8.23 5.92 -2.18
C ILE A 160 -7.88 7.30 -2.70
N LEU A 161 -8.41 8.33 -2.07
CA LEU A 161 -8.07 9.73 -2.33
C LEU A 161 -7.59 10.40 -1.05
N ARG A 162 -7.00 11.56 -1.22
CA ARG A 162 -6.59 12.48 -0.15
C ARG A 162 -6.87 13.90 -0.60
N ASN A 163 -7.09 14.79 0.37
CA ASN A 163 -7.27 16.21 0.10
C ASN A 163 -6.12 16.71 -0.80
N PRO A 164 -6.42 17.31 -1.96
CA PRO A 164 -5.40 17.63 -2.96
C PRO A 164 -4.30 18.57 -2.46
N VAL A 165 -4.57 19.43 -1.47
CA VAL A 165 -3.53 20.29 -0.87
C VAL A 165 -2.51 19.46 -0.10
N SER A 166 -2.99 18.59 0.79
CA SER A 166 -2.14 17.72 1.62
C SER A 166 -1.46 16.64 0.79
N GLN A 167 -2.14 16.13 -0.24
CA GLN A 167 -1.59 15.16 -1.17
C GLN A 167 -0.46 15.77 -2.01
N PHE A 168 -0.67 16.98 -2.53
CA PHE A 168 0.33 17.66 -3.35
C PHE A 168 1.60 17.98 -2.55
N GLU A 169 1.46 18.53 -1.34
CA GLU A 169 2.61 18.77 -0.45
C GLU A 169 3.37 17.47 -0.18
N SER A 170 2.65 16.37 0.09
CA SER A 170 3.26 15.09 0.37
C SER A 170 3.98 14.50 -0.85
N THR A 171 3.45 14.71 -2.04
CA THR A 171 4.07 14.32 -3.32
C THR A 171 5.31 15.14 -3.57
N PHE A 172 5.21 16.47 -3.42
CA PHE A 172 6.31 17.39 -3.67
C PHE A 172 7.51 17.11 -2.77
N SER A 173 7.26 16.83 -1.50
CA SER A 173 8.29 16.43 -0.54
C SER A 173 8.86 15.04 -0.85
N TYR A 174 8.01 14.02 -1.00
CA TYR A 174 8.47 12.64 -1.14
C TYR A 174 9.20 12.35 -2.45
N MET A 175 8.78 12.98 -3.55
CA MET A 175 9.43 12.84 -4.86
C MET A 175 10.62 13.80 -5.02
N GLU A 176 10.98 14.53 -3.95
CA GLU A 176 12.11 15.47 -3.93
C GLU A 176 12.06 16.49 -5.08
N PHE A 177 10.85 16.96 -5.43
CA PHE A 177 10.69 17.87 -6.57
C PHE A 177 11.42 19.19 -6.37
N ALA A 178 11.67 19.63 -5.13
CA ALA A 178 12.55 20.76 -4.87
C ALA A 178 13.95 20.57 -5.48
N GLN A 179 14.52 19.36 -5.39
CA GLN A 179 15.81 19.03 -5.98
C GLN A 179 15.72 18.90 -7.49
N LEU A 180 14.74 18.14 -7.98
CA LEU A 180 14.53 17.93 -9.42
C LEU A 180 14.35 19.25 -10.18
N LEU A 181 13.67 20.21 -9.56
CA LEU A 181 13.36 21.52 -10.15
C LEU A 181 14.44 22.58 -9.90
N GLY A 182 15.56 22.23 -9.25
CA GLY A 182 16.62 23.19 -8.93
C GLY A 182 16.19 24.28 -7.94
N MET A 183 15.22 23.99 -7.08
CA MET A 183 14.62 24.94 -6.13
C MET A 183 15.18 24.82 -4.71
N THR A 184 16.25 24.05 -4.50
CA THR A 184 16.84 23.78 -3.16
C THR A 184 17.39 25.02 -2.46
N ALA A 185 17.72 26.08 -3.20
CA ALA A 185 18.13 27.36 -2.63
C ALA A 185 16.97 28.15 -2.00
N SER A 186 15.71 27.79 -2.29
CA SER A 186 14.55 28.44 -1.71
C SER A 186 14.29 27.97 -0.29
N LYS A 187 13.96 28.90 0.61
CA LYS A 187 13.48 28.58 1.96
C LYS A 187 12.12 27.86 1.95
N ASN A 188 11.32 28.06 0.90
CA ASN A 188 10.05 27.37 0.70
C ASN A 188 9.90 26.96 -0.77
N PRO A 189 10.54 25.85 -1.19
CA PRO A 189 10.52 25.40 -2.59
C PRO A 189 9.11 25.15 -3.12
N LEU A 190 8.18 24.68 -2.27
CA LEU A 190 6.78 24.49 -2.65
C LEU A 190 6.12 25.83 -3.01
N ALA A 191 6.29 26.86 -2.20
CA ALA A 191 5.78 28.20 -2.53
C ALA A 191 6.44 28.77 -3.78
N THR A 192 7.74 28.53 -3.98
CA THR A 192 8.48 28.94 -5.18
C THR A 192 7.92 28.30 -6.45
N PHE A 193 7.57 27.02 -6.42
CA PHE A 193 6.90 26.35 -7.53
C PHE A 193 5.60 27.07 -7.94
N PHE A 194 4.81 27.53 -6.96
CA PHE A 194 3.54 28.24 -7.20
C PHE A 194 3.68 29.73 -7.55
N VAL A 195 4.90 30.24 -7.77
CA VAL A 195 5.10 31.57 -8.37
C VAL A 195 4.75 31.52 -9.86
N ASP A 196 5.20 30.49 -10.58
CA ASP A 196 4.92 30.27 -12.00
C ASP A 196 4.99 28.77 -12.34
N PRO A 197 3.97 27.98 -11.93
CA PRO A 197 4.00 26.53 -12.06
C PRO A 197 3.96 26.06 -13.52
N THR A 198 3.29 26.81 -14.40
CA THR A 198 3.18 26.48 -15.84
C THR A 198 4.54 26.56 -16.52
N ASN A 199 5.26 27.67 -16.35
CA ASN A 199 6.57 27.86 -16.95
C ASN A 199 7.62 26.94 -16.35
N THR A 200 7.54 26.69 -15.03
CA THR A 200 8.43 25.72 -14.36
C THR A 200 8.32 24.34 -15.00
N LEU A 201 7.11 23.86 -15.28
CA LEU A 201 6.91 22.58 -15.94
C LEU A 201 7.32 22.60 -17.42
N ALA A 202 7.04 23.69 -18.14
CA ALA A 202 7.39 23.84 -19.54
C ALA A 202 8.91 23.72 -19.77
N LYS A 203 9.71 24.36 -18.90
CA LYS A 203 11.18 24.26 -18.94
C LYS A 203 11.70 22.83 -18.78
N LEU A 204 10.99 21.97 -18.05
CA LEU A 204 11.36 20.56 -17.90
C LEU A 204 10.95 19.71 -19.10
N SER A 205 9.82 20.02 -19.73
CA SER A 205 9.44 19.34 -20.97
C SER A 205 10.41 19.68 -22.10
N ASP A 206 10.99 20.88 -22.13
CA ASP A 206 11.97 21.25 -23.14
C ASP A 206 13.33 20.53 -22.94
N LEU A 207 13.66 20.15 -21.70
CA LEU A 207 14.81 19.29 -21.39
C LEU A 207 14.59 17.82 -21.77
N SER A 208 13.37 17.43 -22.16
CA SER A 208 13.03 16.05 -22.53
C SER A 208 13.59 15.59 -23.87
N GLU A 209 14.22 16.47 -24.65
CA GLU A 209 15.04 16.08 -25.82
C GLU A 209 16.22 15.17 -25.43
N SER A 210 16.59 15.08 -24.14
CA SER A 210 17.59 14.13 -23.63
C SER A 210 17.04 12.73 -23.31
N GLY A 211 15.76 12.44 -23.62
CA GLY A 211 15.19 11.08 -23.57
C GLY A 211 14.85 10.54 -22.18
N SER A 212 14.91 11.34 -21.12
CA SER A 212 14.54 10.93 -19.75
C SER A 212 13.47 11.84 -19.16
N VAL A 213 12.22 11.69 -19.60
CA VAL A 213 11.09 12.28 -18.87
C VAL A 213 10.99 11.57 -17.52
N PHE A 214 11.15 12.32 -16.43
CA PHE A 214 10.96 11.76 -15.08
C PHE A 214 9.46 11.43 -14.94
N PRO A 215 9.07 10.14 -14.88
CA PRO A 215 7.66 9.72 -15.00
C PRO A 215 6.78 10.36 -13.92
N TYR A 216 7.36 10.66 -12.76
CA TYR A 216 6.68 11.28 -11.63
C TYR A 216 6.25 12.74 -11.87
N LEU A 217 6.73 13.43 -12.91
CA LEU A 217 6.25 14.77 -13.26
C LEU A 217 4.74 14.80 -13.55
N ASN A 218 4.14 13.67 -13.92
CA ASN A 218 2.70 13.55 -14.05
C ASN A 218 1.93 13.81 -12.74
N LEU A 219 2.59 13.71 -11.58
CA LEU A 219 1.99 13.97 -10.28
C LEU A 219 2.00 15.46 -9.89
N LEU A 220 2.69 16.32 -10.65
CA LEU A 220 2.76 17.77 -10.38
C LEU A 220 1.52 18.55 -10.83
N LYS A 221 0.51 17.90 -11.42
CA LYS A 221 -0.79 18.51 -11.72
C LYS A 221 -1.88 17.45 -11.81
N ASN A 222 -2.89 17.54 -10.95
CA ASN A 222 -3.99 16.58 -10.84
C ASN A 222 -3.51 15.12 -10.74
N GLY A 223 -2.53 14.88 -9.87
CA GLY A 223 -1.82 13.59 -9.82
C GLY A 223 -2.72 12.42 -9.46
N GLN A 224 -3.74 12.62 -8.61
CA GLN A 224 -4.67 11.55 -8.24
C GLN A 224 -5.55 11.17 -9.43
N PHE A 225 -6.08 12.15 -10.17
CA PHE A 225 -6.90 11.86 -11.33
C PHE A 225 -6.08 11.33 -12.52
N PHE A 226 -4.80 11.70 -12.60
CA PHE A 226 -3.85 11.08 -13.52
C PHE A 226 -3.67 9.58 -13.23
N ASP A 227 -3.51 9.19 -11.97
CA ASP A 227 -3.48 7.77 -11.55
C ASP A 227 -4.80 7.06 -11.94
N LEU A 228 -5.93 7.76 -11.80
CA LEU A 228 -7.26 7.30 -12.23
C LEU A 228 -7.49 7.39 -13.74
N GLY A 229 -6.44 7.57 -14.55
CA GLY A 229 -6.49 7.39 -16.00
C GLY A 229 -6.91 8.63 -16.78
N LEU A 230 -7.19 9.77 -16.13
CA LEU A 230 -7.49 10.98 -16.88
C LEU A 230 -6.22 11.50 -17.57
N GLU A 231 -6.34 11.78 -18.86
CA GLU A 231 -5.27 12.34 -19.68
C GLU A 231 -5.11 13.84 -19.44
N LYS A 232 -3.89 14.36 -19.63
CA LYS A 232 -3.60 15.79 -19.39
C LYS A 232 -4.41 16.71 -20.30
N GLU A 233 -4.72 16.20 -21.48
CA GLU A 233 -5.51 16.80 -22.54
C GLU A 233 -7.02 16.73 -22.26
N LYS A 234 -7.45 16.31 -21.08
CA LYS A 234 -8.88 16.28 -20.71
C LYS A 234 -9.22 17.22 -19.55
N TYR A 235 -8.25 17.96 -19.02
CA TYR A 235 -8.44 18.97 -17.96
C TYR A 235 -8.98 20.32 -18.46
N PHE A 236 -9.58 20.38 -19.65
CA PHE A 236 -9.89 21.65 -20.31
C PHE A 236 -11.17 22.34 -19.80
N THR A 237 -12.16 21.56 -19.30
CA THR A 237 -13.42 22.12 -18.78
C THR A 237 -13.92 21.37 -17.57
N ASP A 238 -14.67 22.06 -16.71
CA ASP A 238 -15.33 21.45 -15.54
C ASP A 238 -16.35 20.37 -15.97
N GLU A 239 -16.97 20.50 -17.15
CA GLU A 239 -17.90 19.53 -17.72
C GLU A 239 -17.20 18.19 -18.00
N LYS A 240 -16.03 18.23 -18.67
CA LYS A 240 -15.24 17.03 -18.95
C LYS A 240 -14.72 16.38 -17.68
N ILE A 241 -14.37 17.19 -16.67
CA ILE A 241 -13.99 16.69 -15.35
C ILE A 241 -15.17 15.97 -14.68
N LYS A 242 -16.39 16.53 -14.75
CA LYS A 242 -17.60 15.90 -14.19
C LYS A 242 -17.95 14.59 -14.90
N GLU A 243 -17.82 14.53 -16.23
CA GLU A 243 -17.99 13.30 -17.00
C GLU A 243 -17.02 12.20 -16.52
N ALA A 244 -15.73 12.54 -16.41
CA ALA A 244 -14.72 11.60 -15.90
C ALA A 244 -14.98 11.18 -14.44
N ILE A 245 -15.46 12.09 -13.58
CA ILE A 245 -15.83 11.74 -12.19
C ILE A 245 -16.96 10.71 -12.18
N ASN A 246 -17.95 10.84 -13.07
CA ASN A 246 -19.03 9.86 -13.18
C ASN A 246 -18.50 8.49 -13.64
N GLU A 247 -17.58 8.45 -14.60
CA GLU A 247 -16.94 7.20 -15.02
C GLU A 247 -16.19 6.50 -13.88
N ILE A 248 -15.49 7.27 -13.03
CA ILE A 248 -14.85 6.75 -11.82
C ILE A 248 -15.91 6.26 -10.82
N ASN A 249 -16.98 7.01 -10.61
CA ASN A 249 -18.05 6.60 -9.69
C ASN A 249 -18.74 5.30 -10.13
N GLU A 250 -18.89 5.08 -11.44
CA GLU A 250 -19.40 3.81 -11.98
C GLU A 250 -18.41 2.65 -11.83
N SER A 251 -17.11 2.94 -11.90
CA SER A 251 -16.06 1.92 -11.90
C SER A 251 -15.61 1.51 -10.50
N PHE A 252 -15.67 2.44 -9.54
CA PHE A 252 -15.18 2.24 -8.17
C PHE A 252 -16.34 2.36 -7.17
N PRO A 253 -17.04 1.25 -6.85
CA PRO A 253 -18.13 1.25 -5.88
C PRO A 253 -17.75 1.83 -4.52
N LEU A 254 -16.46 1.78 -4.13
CA LEU A 254 -15.94 2.40 -2.94
C LEU A 254 -14.65 3.19 -3.22
N VAL A 255 -14.68 4.47 -2.85
CA VAL A 255 -13.51 5.36 -2.83
C VAL A 255 -13.24 5.75 -1.38
N LEU A 256 -12.06 5.35 -0.89
CA LEU A 256 -11.58 5.62 0.47
C LEU A 256 -11.02 7.04 0.56
N LEU A 257 -10.98 7.61 1.77
CA LEU A 257 -10.44 8.95 2.02
C LEU A 257 -9.39 8.90 3.14
N MET A 258 -8.18 9.35 2.84
CA MET A 258 -7.05 9.32 3.75
C MET A 258 -7.29 10.14 5.04
N GLU A 259 -8.05 11.24 4.95
CA GLU A 259 -8.44 12.07 6.08
C GLU A 259 -9.33 11.34 7.09
N TYR A 260 -10.06 10.32 6.63
CA TYR A 260 -10.98 9.50 7.41
C TYR A 260 -10.57 8.03 7.31
N PHE A 261 -9.29 7.74 7.60
CA PHE A 261 -8.68 6.45 7.31
C PHE A 261 -9.34 5.30 8.06
N ASP A 262 -9.62 5.45 9.36
CA ASP A 262 -10.28 4.42 10.16
C ASP A 262 -11.72 4.18 9.67
N GLU A 263 -12.44 5.26 9.37
CA GLU A 263 -13.78 5.25 8.78
C GLU A 263 -13.78 4.55 7.42
N SER A 264 -12.77 4.83 6.59
CA SER A 264 -12.56 4.21 5.29
C SER A 264 -12.35 2.70 5.41
N LEU A 265 -11.58 2.24 6.39
CA LEU A 265 -11.35 0.82 6.62
C LEU A 265 -12.62 0.08 7.06
N ILE A 266 -13.51 0.74 7.82
CA ILE A 266 -14.82 0.15 8.15
C ILE A 266 -15.73 0.06 6.93
N LEU A 267 -15.72 1.06 6.05
CA LEU A 267 -16.44 0.93 4.78
C LEU A 267 -15.83 -0.16 3.89
N LEU A 268 -14.49 -0.30 3.88
CA LEU A 268 -13.80 -1.36 3.15
C LEU A 268 -14.20 -2.75 3.65
N ALA A 269 -14.13 -2.98 4.97
CA ALA A 269 -14.55 -4.25 5.57
C ALA A 269 -16.01 -4.57 5.25
N ARG A 270 -16.90 -3.56 5.28
CA ARG A 270 -18.31 -3.72 4.93
C ARG A 270 -18.53 -4.07 3.46
N GLU A 271 -17.83 -3.41 2.54
CA GLU A 271 -17.94 -3.62 1.09
C GLU A 271 -17.40 -5.00 0.69
N LEU A 272 -16.32 -5.45 1.33
CA LEU A 272 -15.70 -6.75 1.08
C LEU A 272 -16.30 -7.89 1.92
N CYS A 273 -17.21 -7.59 2.83
CA CYS A 273 -17.77 -8.54 3.79
C CYS A 273 -16.69 -9.26 4.60
N TRP A 274 -15.68 -8.49 5.01
CA TRP A 274 -14.59 -8.92 5.89
C TRP A 274 -14.91 -8.59 7.34
N ASP A 275 -14.21 -9.25 8.26
CA ASP A 275 -14.25 -8.88 9.67
C ASP A 275 -13.45 -7.59 9.90
N ASN A 276 -13.83 -6.77 10.88
CA ASN A 276 -13.07 -5.57 11.23
C ASN A 276 -11.62 -5.90 11.63
N ARG A 277 -11.35 -7.13 12.09
CA ARG A 277 -10.01 -7.64 12.42
C ARG A 277 -9.14 -7.86 11.19
N ASP A 278 -9.74 -8.05 10.01
CA ASP A 278 -9.01 -8.25 8.76
C ASP A 278 -8.41 -6.93 8.23
N VAL A 279 -8.92 -5.79 8.70
CA VAL A 279 -8.48 -4.45 8.29
C VAL A 279 -7.63 -3.73 9.35
N VAL A 280 -7.15 -4.44 10.38
CA VAL A 280 -6.23 -3.86 11.38
C VAL A 280 -4.92 -3.45 10.74
N TYR A 281 -4.37 -2.33 11.20
CA TYR A 281 -3.17 -1.75 10.61
C TYR A 281 -2.30 -1.06 11.65
N PHE A 282 -1.03 -0.90 11.32
CA PHE A 282 -0.09 -0.08 12.07
C PHE A 282 0.26 1.17 11.28
N LYS A 283 0.43 2.29 11.98
CA LYS A 283 0.90 3.53 11.38
C LYS A 283 2.42 3.46 11.15
N LEU A 284 2.80 2.92 10.00
CA LEU A 284 4.20 2.87 9.54
C LEU A 284 4.52 4.09 8.65
N ASN A 285 5.74 4.60 8.73
CA ASN A 285 6.24 5.68 7.87
C ASN A 285 5.40 6.98 7.93
N GLN A 286 4.74 7.23 9.07
CA GLN A 286 4.13 8.53 9.31
C GLN A 286 5.24 9.57 9.43
N ARG A 287 5.21 10.60 8.57
CA ARG A 287 6.14 11.72 8.67
C ARG A 287 6.06 12.31 10.08
N LYS A 288 7.21 12.58 10.69
CA LYS A 288 7.24 13.34 11.94
C LYS A 288 6.57 14.68 11.69
N SER A 289 5.86 15.21 12.69
CA SER A 289 5.21 16.52 12.58
C SER A 289 6.20 17.64 12.24
N SER A 290 7.48 17.47 12.57
CA SER A 290 8.60 18.35 12.19
C SER A 290 8.91 18.37 10.68
N ASP A 291 8.60 17.29 9.96
CA ASP A 291 9.01 17.07 8.57
C ASP A 291 7.88 17.35 7.57
N ALA A 292 6.64 17.37 8.04
CA ALA A 292 5.54 17.91 7.26
C ALA A 292 5.69 19.43 7.19
N ASN A 293 5.45 20.02 6.02
CA ASN A 293 5.39 21.49 5.92
C ASN A 293 4.08 21.95 6.59
N THR A 294 4.04 21.96 7.93
CA THR A 294 2.81 22.11 8.73
C THR A 294 2.15 23.49 8.60
N ASN A 295 2.81 24.44 7.94
CA ASN A 295 2.34 25.80 7.75
C ASN A 295 2.21 26.17 6.26
N ILE A 296 1.39 25.42 5.51
CA ILE A 296 0.91 25.89 4.19
C ILE A 296 -0.01 27.09 4.46
N SER A 297 0.37 28.28 3.97
CA SER A 297 -0.47 29.47 4.11
C SER A 297 -1.79 29.31 3.36
N ASN A 298 -2.84 30.02 3.80
CA ASN A 298 -4.14 30.01 3.11
C ASN A 298 -4.03 30.42 1.63
N GLU A 299 -3.13 31.36 1.31
CA GLU A 299 -2.85 31.79 -0.06
C GLU A 299 -2.23 30.65 -0.88
N LEU A 300 -1.21 29.98 -0.35
CA LEU A 300 -0.57 28.87 -1.04
C LEU A 300 -1.54 27.69 -1.22
N ALA A 301 -2.34 27.38 -0.20
CA ALA A 301 -3.39 26.37 -0.29
C ALA A 301 -4.40 26.73 -1.40
N HIS A 302 -4.79 27.99 -1.54
CA HIS A 302 -5.67 28.45 -2.62
C HIS A 302 -5.03 28.23 -4.01
N LYS A 303 -3.76 28.59 -4.19
CA LYS A 303 -3.02 28.34 -5.44
C LYS A 303 -2.95 26.85 -5.78
N ILE A 304 -2.67 25.99 -4.78
CA ILE A 304 -2.65 24.53 -4.96
C ILE A 304 -4.02 23.99 -5.40
N ARG A 305 -5.12 24.47 -4.80
CA ARG A 305 -6.48 24.06 -5.18
C ARG A 305 -6.83 24.48 -6.62
N GLN A 306 -6.47 25.69 -7.02
CA GLN A 306 -6.70 26.18 -8.38
C GLN A 306 -5.90 25.38 -9.40
N TRP A 307 -4.62 25.13 -9.11
CA TRP A 307 -3.74 24.36 -9.97
C TRP A 307 -4.19 22.91 -10.15
N ASN A 308 -4.68 22.28 -9.06
CA ASN A 308 -5.21 20.92 -9.04
C ASN A 308 -6.75 20.89 -9.06
N ARG A 309 -7.36 21.74 -9.91
CA ARG A 309 -8.82 21.91 -10.02
C ARG A 309 -9.56 20.57 -10.17
N ALA A 310 -9.05 19.65 -10.97
CA ALA A 310 -9.73 18.39 -11.25
C ALA A 310 -9.68 17.43 -10.05
N ASP A 311 -8.52 17.32 -9.40
CA ASP A 311 -8.40 16.56 -8.15
C ASP A 311 -9.30 17.16 -7.05
N MET A 312 -9.48 18.49 -7.02
CA MET A 312 -10.39 19.14 -6.08
C MET A 312 -11.85 18.75 -6.33
N LEU A 313 -12.31 18.82 -7.59
CA LEU A 313 -13.68 18.43 -7.94
C LEU A 313 -13.93 16.94 -7.67
N LEU A 314 -12.94 16.10 -7.97
CA LEU A 314 -12.94 14.67 -7.68
C LEU A 314 -13.07 14.40 -6.17
N TYR A 315 -12.19 15.00 -5.36
CA TYR A 315 -12.20 14.82 -3.91
C TYR A 315 -13.52 15.31 -3.30
N ASP A 316 -14.02 16.48 -3.71
CA ASP A 316 -15.27 17.02 -3.19
C ASP A 316 -16.47 16.13 -3.52
N TYR A 317 -16.49 15.52 -4.71
CA TYR A 317 -17.52 14.55 -5.09
C TYR A 317 -17.48 13.32 -4.18
N PHE A 318 -16.31 12.68 -4.07
CA PHE A 318 -16.18 11.44 -3.31
C PHE A 318 -16.26 11.66 -1.79
N ASN A 319 -15.91 12.83 -1.28
CA ASN A 319 -16.18 13.20 0.11
C ASN A 319 -17.69 13.21 0.41
N ARG A 320 -18.51 13.78 -0.49
CA ARG A 320 -19.97 13.74 -0.32
C ARG A 320 -20.54 12.33 -0.41
N THR A 321 -20.09 11.51 -1.37
CA THR A 321 -20.60 10.13 -1.51
C THR A 321 -20.13 9.22 -0.38
N PHE A 322 -18.91 9.43 0.13
CA PHE A 322 -18.37 8.76 1.32
C PHE A 322 -19.28 8.98 2.53
N TRP A 323 -19.61 10.23 2.87
CA TRP A 323 -20.46 10.51 4.03
C TRP A 323 -21.88 9.98 3.86
N LYS A 324 -22.43 9.97 2.64
CA LYS A 324 -23.71 9.28 2.36
C LYS A 324 -23.65 7.77 2.67
N LYS A 325 -22.52 7.10 2.39
CA LYS A 325 -22.32 5.67 2.74
C LYS A 325 -22.24 5.48 4.26
N VAL A 326 -21.53 6.37 4.96
CA VAL A 326 -21.46 6.38 6.43
C VAL A 326 -22.86 6.56 7.05
N GLU A 327 -23.61 7.56 6.60
CA GLU A 327 -24.99 7.81 7.05
C GLU A 327 -25.89 6.60 6.83
N LYS A 328 -25.79 5.95 5.66
CA LYS A 328 -26.57 4.74 5.34
C LYS A 328 -26.22 3.55 6.23
N PHE A 329 -24.97 3.44 6.69
CA PHE A 329 -24.55 2.38 7.63
C PHE A 329 -25.16 2.65 9.03
N GLY A 330 -25.34 3.92 9.40
CA GLY A 330 -26.00 4.29 10.66
C GLY A 330 -25.13 3.99 11.88
N ASN A 331 -25.74 3.92 13.07
CA ASN A 331 -25.02 3.92 14.36
C ASN A 331 -24.00 2.78 14.52
N MET A 332 -24.23 1.63 13.88
CA MET A 332 -23.32 0.49 13.94
C MET A 332 -21.94 0.82 13.33
N PHE A 333 -21.88 1.78 12.41
CA PHE A 333 -20.64 2.26 11.83
C PHE A 333 -19.65 2.74 12.89
N TRP A 334 -20.09 3.62 13.79
CA TRP A 334 -19.22 4.21 14.80
C TRP A 334 -18.79 3.20 15.87
N ILE A 335 -19.63 2.20 16.15
CA ILE A 335 -19.25 1.06 17.00
C ILE A 335 -18.11 0.29 16.35
N ASN A 336 -18.20 0.02 15.04
CA ASN A 336 -17.14 -0.66 14.30
C ASN A 336 -15.86 0.15 14.23
N VAL A 337 -15.94 1.47 13.99
CA VAL A 337 -14.76 2.37 14.00
C VAL A 337 -14.06 2.35 15.36
N HIS A 338 -14.82 2.44 16.45
CA HIS A 338 -14.27 2.37 17.80
C HIS A 338 -13.62 1.00 18.08
N SER A 339 -14.27 -0.08 17.64
CA SER A 339 -13.75 -1.44 17.76
C SER A 339 -12.41 -1.62 17.03
N LEU A 340 -12.31 -1.16 15.77
CA LEU A 340 -11.07 -1.18 15.00
C LEU A 340 -9.94 -0.41 15.69
N LYS A 341 -10.22 0.80 16.20
CA LYS A 341 -9.24 1.61 16.94
C LYS A 341 -8.71 0.87 18.18
N ASN A 342 -9.58 0.19 18.91
CA ASN A 342 -9.18 -0.61 20.07
C ASN A 342 -8.33 -1.82 19.67
N TYR A 343 -8.69 -2.54 18.60
CA TYR A 343 -7.88 -3.65 18.11
C TYR A 343 -6.49 -3.19 17.67
N ASN A 344 -6.40 -2.09 16.92
CA ASN A 344 -5.12 -1.52 16.53
C ASN A 344 -4.28 -1.19 17.77
N LYS A 345 -4.84 -0.49 18.76
CA LYS A 345 -4.13 -0.15 20.00
C LYS A 345 -3.62 -1.38 20.75
N MET A 346 -4.46 -2.41 20.90
CA MET A 346 -4.07 -3.66 21.57
C MET A 346 -2.91 -4.34 20.83
N LEU A 347 -3.00 -4.45 19.50
CA LEU A 347 -1.95 -5.05 18.69
C LEU A 347 -0.66 -4.21 18.68
N GLU A 348 -0.77 -2.88 18.72
CA GLU A 348 0.39 -2.00 18.85
C GLU A 348 1.11 -2.24 20.19
N GLU A 349 0.38 -2.37 21.29
CA GLU A 349 0.95 -2.65 22.61
C GLU A 349 1.60 -4.03 22.71
N GLU A 350 1.05 -5.03 22.02
CA GLU A 350 1.53 -6.42 22.05
C GLU A 350 2.68 -6.68 21.08
N CYS A 351 2.59 -6.16 19.85
CA CYS A 351 3.48 -6.54 18.75
C CYS A 351 4.61 -5.54 18.49
N LEU A 352 4.46 -4.27 18.90
CA LEU A 352 5.46 -3.24 18.58
C LEU A 352 6.41 -3.03 19.75
N LEU A 353 7.70 -3.26 19.46
CA LEU A 353 8.78 -2.89 20.37
C LEU A 353 9.11 -1.39 20.20
N PRO A 354 9.49 -0.69 21.28
CA PRO A 354 10.04 0.66 21.17
C PRO A 354 11.24 0.67 20.21
N GLY A 355 11.24 1.58 19.24
CA GLY A 355 12.30 1.71 18.23
C GLY A 355 12.15 2.98 17.39
N GLU A 356 13.14 3.28 16.54
CA GLU A 356 13.22 4.54 15.78
C GLU A 356 11.98 4.85 14.91
N TYR A 357 11.21 3.83 14.54
CA TYR A 357 10.00 3.94 13.72
C TYR A 357 8.69 4.02 14.52
N PHE A 358 8.75 3.81 15.83
CA PHE A 358 7.61 3.85 16.76
C PHE A 358 7.98 4.66 17.99
N ALA A 359 8.16 5.98 17.80
CA ALA A 359 8.19 6.88 18.94
C ALA A 359 6.79 6.86 19.58
N LYS A 360 6.66 6.24 20.76
CA LYS A 360 5.48 6.43 21.61
C LYS A 360 5.31 7.93 21.82
N ALA A 361 4.17 8.47 21.39
CA ALA A 361 3.79 9.87 21.57
C ALA A 361 3.66 10.23 23.05
#